data_AF-A0A8I2B513-F1
#
_entry.id   AF-A0A8I2B513-F1
#
_cell.length_a   1.000
_cell.length_b   1.000
_cell.length_c   1.000
_cell.angle_alpha   90.00
_cell.angle_beta   90.00
_cell.angle_gamma   90.00
#
_symmetry.space_group_name_H-M   'P 1'
#
loop_
_entity.id
_entity.type
_entity.pdbx_description
1 polymer ?
#
loop_
_entity_poly.entity_id
_entity_poly.type
_entity_poly.pdbx_seq_one_letter_code
_entity_poly.pdbx_strand_id
1 'polypeptide(L)'
;MSSPSLLLSRLSLAATAVLSAVKRGLSARPCLFACNRLTLQPSRLLRLNLTRLSLTLLVGGTLTGYAHAGKLAIVIDDVGYRPADQAVMRLPLPVTVAILPVAPHAARMAEQAAKQQRDALIHMPMQPRGSTRVEAGALHTGMDAAAVRRTLEQALQVVPHARGLNNHMGSAATADPALMQLLMQELKARHLLFLDSRTTAATVAESTARRFGVPTLRRTVFLDDNNSLTKVQAEFQRAVSMARHKGWAVAIGHPRPNTLKVLQEGLAHLPADVQLISLRALIAELPADGKPPAASTGTGTGTGTGKHNRAPSSGLRQPGPIIEPTRTSTPATTEANSTAEPSTAPNKPNRTPSNETGVVGLEQLDLLPAPTSVPPYRHLPLLRGQRED
;
A
#
# COMPACT_ATOMS: atom_id res chain seq x y z
N MET A 1 -53.56 -3.42 6.40
CA MET A 1 -52.83 -2.14 6.31
C MET A 1 -51.71 -2.32 5.30
N SER A 2 -51.69 -1.47 4.29
CA SER A 2 -51.27 -1.79 2.92
C SER A 2 -49.78 -1.52 2.62
N SER A 3 -49.26 -2.31 1.68
CA SER A 3 -47.88 -2.42 1.21
C SER A 3 -47.29 -1.16 0.52
N PRO A 4 -45.95 -0.96 0.54
CA PRO A 4 -45.28 0.11 -0.19
C PRO A 4 -44.90 -0.37 -1.60
N SER A 5 -45.73 -0.09 -2.61
CA SER A 5 -45.40 -0.36 -4.02
C SER A 5 -45.91 0.69 -5.01
N LEU A 6 -46.13 1.93 -4.53
CA LEU A 6 -46.69 3.02 -5.33
C LEU A 6 -45.90 4.32 -5.11
N LEU A 7 -44.59 4.33 -5.41
CA LEU A 7 -43.84 5.58 -5.50
C LEU A 7 -42.75 5.62 -6.59
N LEU A 8 -42.59 4.57 -7.42
CA LEU A 8 -41.65 4.57 -8.55
C LEU A 8 -42.31 4.59 -9.95
N SER A 9 -43.64 4.68 -10.06
CA SER A 9 -44.33 4.73 -11.37
C SER A 9 -44.57 6.14 -11.93
N ARG A 10 -44.25 7.22 -11.18
CA ARG A 10 -44.55 8.61 -11.60
C ARG A 10 -43.36 9.44 -12.09
N LEU A 11 -42.17 8.87 -12.21
CA LEU A 11 -40.98 9.57 -12.75
C LEU A 11 -40.57 9.15 -14.18
N SER A 12 -41.33 8.28 -14.84
CA SER A 12 -41.03 7.82 -16.21
C SER A 12 -41.87 8.51 -17.31
N LEU A 13 -42.91 9.28 -16.97
CA LEU A 13 -43.82 9.88 -17.97
C LEU A 13 -43.51 11.35 -18.36
N ALA A 14 -42.56 12.00 -17.69
CA ALA A 14 -42.21 13.41 -17.97
C ALA A 14 -41.04 13.59 -18.96
N ALA A 15 -40.26 12.54 -19.23
CA ALA A 15 -39.09 12.62 -20.12
C ALA A 15 -39.43 12.40 -21.61
N THR A 16 -40.61 11.84 -21.92
CA THR A 16 -40.98 11.46 -23.31
C THR A 16 -41.77 12.55 -24.05
N ALA A 17 -42.27 13.58 -23.36
CA ALA A 17 -43.03 14.67 -23.98
C ALA A 17 -42.13 15.76 -24.61
N VAL A 18 -40.89 15.90 -24.14
CA VAL A 18 -39.96 16.94 -24.60
C VAL A 18 -39.25 16.57 -25.92
N LEU A 19 -39.14 15.27 -26.22
CA LEU A 19 -38.50 14.80 -27.47
C LEU A 19 -39.44 14.73 -28.69
N SER A 20 -40.76 14.81 -28.50
CA SER A 20 -41.75 14.79 -29.61
C SER A 20 -41.98 16.16 -30.26
N ALA A 21 -41.63 17.24 -29.56
CA ALA A 21 -41.86 18.62 -30.02
C ALA A 21 -40.74 19.20 -30.91
N VAL A 22 -39.56 18.57 -30.93
CA VAL A 22 -38.39 19.05 -31.71
C VAL A 22 -38.34 18.43 -33.13
N LYS A 23 -39.13 17.38 -33.40
CA LYS A 23 -39.09 16.63 -34.68
C LYS A 23 -40.21 16.96 -35.68
N ARG A 24 -41.05 17.96 -35.41
CA ARG A 24 -42.16 18.39 -36.30
C ARG A 24 -42.09 19.88 -36.62
N GLY A 25 -40.94 20.33 -37.12
CA GLY A 25 -40.70 21.70 -37.54
C GLY A 25 -39.99 21.78 -38.88
N LEU A 26 -40.61 21.29 -39.96
CA LEU A 26 -40.23 21.59 -41.35
C LEU A 26 -41.42 21.29 -42.28
N SER A 27 -42.19 22.32 -42.62
CA SER A 27 -42.81 22.50 -43.95
C SER A 27 -43.58 23.82 -43.96
N ALA A 28 -43.21 24.70 -44.88
CA ALA A 28 -43.73 26.04 -45.05
C ALA A 28 -45.07 26.04 -45.80
N ARG A 29 -45.94 27.03 -45.47
CA ARG A 29 -46.75 27.80 -46.45
C ARG A 29 -47.33 29.06 -45.78
N PRO A 30 -47.30 30.23 -46.44
CA PRO A 30 -47.77 31.49 -45.87
C PRO A 30 -49.23 31.78 -46.29
N CYS A 31 -50.03 32.35 -45.39
CA CYS A 31 -51.20 33.16 -45.73
C CYS A 31 -51.64 34.02 -44.53
N LEU A 32 -51.26 35.30 -44.60
CA LEU A 32 -52.09 36.51 -44.46
C LEU A 32 -53.18 36.62 -43.36
N PHE A 33 -53.06 37.73 -42.62
CA PHE A 33 -54.09 38.52 -41.90
C PHE A 33 -54.80 37.91 -40.68
N ALA A 34 -54.47 38.43 -39.49
CA ALA A 34 -55.36 39.34 -38.74
C ALA A 34 -54.70 39.84 -37.44
N CYS A 35 -54.78 41.15 -37.23
CA CYS A 35 -54.41 41.85 -36.00
C CYS A 35 -55.17 41.32 -34.78
N ASN A 36 -54.47 41.09 -33.66
CA ASN A 36 -54.91 41.70 -32.40
C ASN A 36 -53.75 41.85 -31.41
N ARG A 37 -53.58 43.09 -30.93
CA ARG A 37 -52.63 43.48 -29.88
C ARG A 37 -53.07 42.90 -28.54
N LEU A 38 -52.26 42.05 -27.92
CA LEU A 38 -52.22 41.93 -26.46
C LEU A 38 -50.89 42.45 -25.94
N THR A 39 -50.96 43.60 -25.27
CA THR A 39 -49.88 44.21 -24.51
C THR A 39 -49.68 43.47 -23.19
N LEU A 40 -48.56 42.74 -23.06
CA LEU A 40 -48.11 42.14 -21.79
C LEU A 40 -47.23 43.13 -21.01
N GLN A 41 -47.60 43.42 -19.76
CA GLN A 41 -46.84 44.29 -18.85
C GLN A 41 -45.58 43.61 -18.28
N PRO A 42 -44.41 44.29 -18.21
CA PRO A 42 -43.11 43.66 -17.96
C PRO A 42 -42.71 43.42 -16.49
N SER A 43 -43.61 43.56 -15.51
CA SER A 43 -43.22 43.63 -14.09
C SER A 43 -43.14 42.30 -13.31
N ARG A 44 -43.32 41.14 -13.96
CA ARG A 44 -43.28 39.81 -13.28
C ARG A 44 -42.03 38.96 -13.52
N LEU A 45 -41.05 39.42 -14.31
CA LEU A 45 -39.84 38.63 -14.62
C LEU A 45 -38.65 38.88 -13.68
N LEU A 46 -38.70 39.90 -12.82
CA LEU A 46 -37.54 40.27 -11.98
C LEU A 46 -37.48 39.58 -10.60
N ARG A 47 -38.58 38.98 -10.11
CA ARG A 47 -38.61 38.32 -8.77
C ARG A 47 -38.34 36.81 -8.78
N LEU A 48 -38.28 36.16 -9.94
CA LEU A 48 -38.03 34.71 -10.02
C LEU A 48 -36.55 34.33 -10.22
N ASN A 49 -35.67 35.30 -10.49
CA ASN A 49 -34.26 35.04 -10.78
C ASN A 49 -33.30 35.17 -9.58
N LEU A 50 -33.74 35.72 -8.45
CA LEU A 50 -32.91 35.83 -7.24
C LEU A 50 -33.02 34.60 -6.32
N THR A 51 -34.18 33.95 -6.25
CA THR A 51 -34.34 32.73 -5.42
C THR A 51 -33.71 31.49 -6.06
N ARG A 52 -33.56 31.44 -7.38
CA ARG A 52 -32.82 30.36 -8.06
C ARG A 52 -31.30 30.52 -7.95
N LEU A 53 -30.78 31.74 -7.84
CA LEU A 53 -29.34 31.96 -7.72
C LEU A 53 -28.80 31.64 -6.30
N SER A 54 -29.62 31.85 -5.26
CA SER A 54 -29.27 31.47 -3.88
C SER A 54 -29.26 29.96 -3.64
N LEU A 55 -30.10 29.18 -4.35
CA LEU A 55 -30.13 27.72 -4.18
C LEU A 55 -28.97 27.01 -4.90
N THR A 56 -28.46 27.56 -6.01
CA THR A 56 -27.28 27.02 -6.69
C THR A 56 -25.99 27.28 -5.90
N LEU A 57 -25.92 28.37 -5.14
CA LEU A 57 -24.76 28.69 -4.30
C LEU A 57 -24.72 27.87 -3.00
N LEU A 58 -25.87 27.42 -2.48
CA LEU A 58 -25.94 26.58 -1.28
C LEU A 58 -25.62 25.10 -1.54
N VAL A 59 -25.81 24.63 -2.79
CA VAL A 59 -25.44 23.25 -3.21
C VAL A 59 -24.01 23.17 -3.76
N GLY A 60 -23.45 24.29 -4.25
CA GLY A 60 -22.07 24.34 -4.76
C GLY A 60 -20.98 24.42 -3.68
N GLY A 61 -21.32 24.77 -2.44
CA GLY A 61 -20.35 25.03 -1.36
C GLY A 61 -19.91 23.82 -0.53
N THR A 62 -20.56 22.65 -0.65
CA THR A 62 -20.26 21.46 0.16
C THR A 62 -19.35 20.44 -0.51
N LEU A 63 -18.91 20.68 -1.76
CA LEU A 63 -18.03 19.76 -2.50
C LEU A 63 -16.54 20.16 -2.48
N THR A 64 -16.22 21.34 -1.96
CA THR A 64 -14.85 21.89 -1.87
C THR A 64 -14.12 21.49 -0.58
N GLY A 65 -14.12 20.20 -0.26
CA GLY A 65 -13.49 19.74 0.99
C GLY A 65 -13.36 18.23 1.18
N TYR A 66 -13.42 17.41 0.13
CA TYR A 66 -12.77 16.09 0.21
C TYR A 66 -11.25 16.32 0.23
N ALA A 67 -10.74 16.83 1.35
CA ALA A 67 -9.34 16.67 1.69
C ALA A 67 -9.08 15.17 1.57
N HIS A 68 -8.25 14.79 0.60
CA HIS A 68 -7.94 13.39 0.35
C HIS A 68 -7.25 12.87 1.62
N ALA A 69 -7.99 12.14 2.46
CA ALA A 69 -7.46 11.63 3.71
C ALA A 69 -6.17 10.83 3.41
N GLY A 70 -5.13 11.09 4.20
CA GLY A 70 -3.87 10.39 4.10
C GLY A 70 -4.07 8.89 4.33
N LYS A 71 -3.55 8.04 3.46
CA LYS A 71 -3.79 6.60 3.51
C LYS A 71 -2.69 5.88 4.28
N LEU A 72 -3.02 5.26 5.40
CA LEU A 72 -2.06 4.48 6.18
C LEU A 72 -2.33 2.99 6.04
N ALA A 73 -1.37 2.25 5.48
CA ALA A 73 -1.37 0.79 5.50
C ALA A 73 -0.38 0.28 6.56
N ILE A 74 -0.83 -0.69 7.36
CA ILE A 74 0.00 -1.36 8.37
C ILE A 74 0.15 -2.82 7.98
N VAL A 75 1.39 -3.32 8.02
CA VAL A 75 1.72 -4.73 7.83
C VAL A 75 2.46 -5.25 9.06
N ILE A 76 2.10 -6.43 9.54
CA ILE A 76 2.80 -7.11 10.64
C ILE A 76 3.52 -8.33 10.10
N ASP A 77 4.84 -8.28 10.10
CA ASP A 77 5.78 -9.31 9.66
C ASP A 77 6.00 -10.36 10.76
N ASP A 78 6.68 -11.46 10.42
CA ASP A 78 7.01 -12.58 11.32
C ASP A 78 5.82 -13.24 12.04
N VAL A 79 4.62 -13.18 11.46
CA VAL A 79 3.45 -13.80 12.08
C VAL A 79 3.53 -15.32 11.98
N GLY A 80 3.37 -16.01 13.11
CA GLY A 80 3.19 -17.46 13.18
C GLY A 80 4.30 -18.20 13.92
N TYR A 81 5.33 -17.51 14.40
CA TYR A 81 6.43 -18.13 15.14
C TYR A 81 6.04 -18.50 16.57
N ARG A 82 5.26 -17.65 17.23
CA ARG A 82 4.88 -17.82 18.64
C ARG A 82 3.37 -17.91 18.77
N PRO A 83 2.86 -18.68 19.73
CA PRO A 83 1.42 -18.68 20.04
C PRO A 83 0.86 -17.27 20.30
N ALA A 84 1.66 -16.42 20.95
CA ALA A 84 1.30 -15.03 21.26
C ALA A 84 1.03 -14.16 20.02
N ASP A 85 1.55 -14.52 18.84
CA ASP A 85 1.33 -13.77 17.61
C ASP A 85 -0.15 -13.79 17.19
N GLN A 86 -0.98 -14.68 17.77
CA GLN A 86 -2.44 -14.68 17.57
C GLN A 86 -3.07 -13.33 17.99
N ALA A 87 -2.42 -12.58 18.87
CA ALA A 87 -2.84 -11.24 19.26
C ALA A 87 -2.95 -10.26 18.07
N VAL A 88 -2.16 -10.45 17.00
CA VAL A 88 -2.22 -9.63 15.78
C VAL A 88 -3.62 -9.67 15.14
N MET A 89 -4.30 -10.82 15.23
CA MET A 89 -5.60 -11.03 14.61
C MET A 89 -6.73 -10.23 15.29
N ARG A 90 -6.45 -9.56 16.42
CA ARG A 90 -7.35 -8.63 17.11
C ARG A 90 -7.21 -7.18 16.63
N LEU A 91 -6.17 -6.86 15.85
CA LEU A 91 -6.04 -5.55 15.24
C LEU A 91 -7.16 -5.32 14.20
N PRO A 92 -7.49 -4.06 13.85
CA PRO A 92 -8.49 -3.76 12.83
C PRO A 92 -8.27 -4.56 11.54
N LEU A 93 -9.34 -5.01 10.89
CA LEU A 93 -9.29 -5.85 9.68
C LEU A 93 -8.38 -5.32 8.55
N PRO A 94 -8.27 -3.99 8.32
CA PRO A 94 -7.34 -3.47 7.31
C PRO A 94 -5.85 -3.74 7.56
N VAL A 95 -5.44 -4.05 8.80
CA VAL A 95 -4.05 -4.44 9.08
C VAL A 95 -3.73 -5.74 8.37
N THR A 96 -2.73 -5.71 7.50
CA THR A 96 -2.27 -6.88 6.75
C THR A 96 -1.32 -7.71 7.60
N VAL A 97 -1.39 -9.04 7.50
CA VAL A 97 -0.46 -9.95 8.19
C VAL A 97 0.48 -10.60 7.18
N ALA A 98 1.78 -10.62 7.45
CA ALA A 98 2.74 -11.36 6.66
C ALA A 98 3.21 -12.58 7.46
N ILE A 99 2.90 -13.75 6.93
CA ILE A 99 3.02 -15.03 7.62
C ILE A 99 4.26 -15.74 7.10
N LEU A 100 5.17 -16.09 8.00
CA LEU A 100 6.40 -16.80 7.63
C LEU A 100 6.07 -18.30 7.40
N PRO A 101 6.25 -18.87 6.20
CA PRO A 101 5.76 -20.21 5.87
C PRO A 101 6.32 -21.33 6.74
N VAL A 102 7.57 -21.19 7.19
CA VAL A 102 8.26 -22.18 8.04
C VAL A 102 7.87 -22.10 9.50
N ALA A 103 7.09 -21.09 9.90
CA ALA A 103 6.76 -20.88 11.29
C ALA A 103 5.79 -21.97 11.81
N PRO A 104 5.93 -22.44 13.06
CA PRO A 104 5.14 -23.57 13.58
C PRO A 104 3.61 -23.37 13.53
N HIS A 105 3.14 -22.12 13.53
CA HIS A 105 1.72 -21.80 13.50
C HIS A 105 1.26 -21.16 12.17
N ALA A 106 2.09 -21.19 11.12
CA ALA A 106 1.82 -20.51 9.85
C ALA A 106 0.47 -20.90 9.23
N ALA A 107 0.20 -22.20 9.08
CA ALA A 107 -1.04 -22.70 8.49
C ALA A 107 -2.29 -22.25 9.28
N ARG A 108 -2.23 -22.32 10.62
CA ARG A 108 -3.30 -21.85 11.49
C ARG A 108 -3.54 -20.34 11.34
N MET A 109 -2.48 -19.54 11.28
CA MET A 109 -2.59 -18.09 11.07
C MET A 109 -3.16 -17.76 9.70
N ALA A 110 -2.78 -18.50 8.66
CA ALA A 110 -3.29 -18.33 7.31
C ALA A 110 -4.78 -18.63 7.22
N GLU A 111 -5.23 -19.73 7.85
CA GLU A 111 -6.64 -20.09 7.93
C GLU A 111 -7.45 -19.02 8.70
N GLN A 112 -6.92 -18.52 9.82
CA GLN A 112 -7.57 -17.48 10.58
C GLN A 112 -7.69 -16.15 9.80
N ALA A 113 -6.63 -15.74 9.11
CA ALA A 113 -6.67 -14.55 8.24
C ALA A 113 -7.72 -14.70 7.13
N ALA A 114 -7.79 -15.88 6.50
CA ALA A 114 -8.78 -16.18 5.47
C ALA A 114 -10.23 -16.13 6.02
N LYS A 115 -10.48 -16.72 7.20
CA LYS A 115 -11.79 -16.66 7.88
C LYS A 115 -12.20 -15.21 8.20
N GLN A 116 -11.25 -14.35 8.55
CA GLN A 116 -11.50 -12.92 8.77
C GLN A 116 -11.65 -12.10 7.48
N GLN A 117 -11.42 -12.71 6.31
CA GLN A 117 -11.24 -11.99 5.04
C GLN A 117 -10.16 -10.89 5.12
N ARG A 118 -9.19 -11.08 6.01
CA ARG A 118 -8.03 -10.20 6.20
C ARG A 118 -7.01 -10.48 5.11
N ASP A 119 -6.37 -9.45 4.59
CA ASP A 119 -5.26 -9.63 3.67
C ASP A 119 -4.05 -10.28 4.38
N ALA A 120 -3.55 -11.35 3.79
CA ALA A 120 -2.35 -12.04 4.21
C ALA A 120 -1.29 -12.01 3.09
N LEU A 121 -0.03 -11.89 3.48
CA LEU A 121 1.13 -12.06 2.61
C LEU A 121 1.93 -13.28 3.04
N ILE A 122 2.63 -13.89 2.10
CA ILE A 122 3.78 -14.74 2.44
C ILE A 122 4.91 -13.82 2.90
N HIS A 123 5.38 -13.99 4.13
CA HIS A 123 6.64 -13.39 4.55
C HIS A 123 7.76 -14.32 4.13
N MET A 124 8.36 -14.06 2.97
CA MET A 124 9.24 -15.02 2.30
C MET A 124 10.65 -14.94 2.88
N PRO A 125 11.22 -16.01 3.46
CA PRO A 125 12.63 -16.04 3.84
C PRO A 125 13.51 -15.78 2.61
N MET A 126 14.47 -14.88 2.72
CA MET A 126 15.36 -14.53 1.62
C MET A 126 16.79 -14.29 2.10
N GLN A 127 17.77 -14.68 1.28
CA GLN A 127 19.18 -14.60 1.63
C GLN A 127 19.63 -13.18 2.03
N PRO A 128 20.18 -13.00 3.25
CA PRO A 128 20.82 -11.75 3.65
C PRO A 128 22.26 -11.66 3.13
N ARG A 129 22.85 -10.48 3.20
CA ARG A 129 24.30 -10.29 3.06
C ARG A 129 25.04 -10.85 4.29
N GLY A 130 26.28 -11.26 4.08
CA GLY A 130 27.14 -11.82 5.12
C GLY A 130 26.79 -13.27 5.44
N SER A 131 27.11 -13.70 6.67
CA SER A 131 27.01 -15.10 7.13
C SER A 131 25.76 -15.39 7.96
N THR A 132 24.82 -14.45 8.06
CA THR A 132 23.60 -14.66 8.86
C THR A 132 22.77 -15.78 8.24
N ARG A 133 22.45 -16.79 9.03
CA ARG A 133 21.62 -17.92 8.59
C ARG A 133 20.18 -17.45 8.40
N VAL A 134 19.63 -17.71 7.22
CA VAL A 134 18.19 -17.58 6.93
C VAL A 134 17.51 -18.92 7.15
N GLU A 135 16.21 -18.88 7.41
CA GLU A 135 15.37 -20.05 7.58
C GLU A 135 15.33 -20.97 6.36
N ALA A 136 14.85 -22.20 6.57
CA ALA A 136 14.57 -23.13 5.47
C ALA A 136 13.54 -22.54 4.48
N GLY A 137 13.54 -23.05 3.24
CA GLY A 137 12.64 -22.55 2.20
C GLY A 137 12.95 -21.11 1.76
N ALA A 138 14.15 -20.60 2.04
CA ALA A 138 14.55 -19.27 1.60
C ALA A 138 14.85 -19.19 0.11
N LEU A 139 14.60 -18.02 -0.49
CA LEU A 139 15.12 -17.70 -1.81
C LEU A 139 16.58 -17.23 -1.71
N HIS A 140 17.44 -17.84 -2.51
CA HIS A 140 18.87 -17.56 -2.55
C HIS A 140 19.30 -17.04 -3.91
N THR A 141 20.32 -16.18 -3.92
CA THR A 141 20.98 -15.73 -5.15
C THR A 141 21.55 -16.93 -5.89
N GLY A 142 21.45 -16.93 -7.23
CA GLY A 142 21.91 -18.04 -8.06
C GLY A 142 20.96 -19.24 -8.15
N MET A 143 19.78 -19.19 -7.51
CA MET A 143 18.72 -20.15 -7.80
C MET A 143 18.25 -20.04 -9.25
N ASP A 144 17.98 -21.19 -9.88
CA ASP A 144 17.33 -21.23 -11.19
C ASP A 144 15.81 -21.01 -11.08
N ALA A 145 15.15 -20.84 -12.23
CA ALA A 145 13.71 -20.60 -12.31
C ALA A 145 12.88 -21.73 -11.66
N ALA A 146 13.32 -22.98 -11.79
CA ALA A 146 12.59 -24.13 -11.28
C ALA A 146 12.67 -24.19 -9.74
N ALA A 147 13.83 -23.85 -9.16
CA ALA A 147 14.02 -23.72 -7.73
C ALA A 147 13.15 -22.59 -7.17
N VAL A 148 13.18 -21.39 -7.78
CA VAL A 148 12.32 -20.26 -7.35
C VAL A 148 10.84 -20.66 -7.37
N ARG A 149 10.38 -21.29 -8.45
CA ARG A 149 9.00 -21.78 -8.57
C ARG A 149 8.62 -22.76 -7.46
N ARG A 150 9.44 -23.81 -7.27
CA ARG A 150 9.17 -24.83 -6.25
C ARG A 150 9.11 -24.23 -4.85
N THR A 151 10.04 -23.33 -4.53
CA THR A 151 10.07 -22.67 -3.22
C THR A 151 8.82 -21.82 -3.01
N LEU A 152 8.36 -21.07 -4.02
CA LEU A 152 7.12 -20.30 -3.94
C LEU A 152 5.87 -21.20 -3.82
N GLU A 153 5.83 -22.32 -4.55
CA GLU A 153 4.73 -23.29 -4.47
C GLU A 153 4.61 -23.91 -3.08
N GLN A 154 5.73 -24.27 -2.46
CA GLN A 154 5.76 -24.76 -1.08
C GLN A 154 5.25 -23.71 -0.09
N ALA A 155 5.64 -22.44 -0.25
CA ALA A 155 5.13 -21.36 0.59
C ALA A 155 3.62 -21.15 0.42
N LEU A 156 3.11 -21.22 -0.81
CA LEU A 156 1.69 -21.12 -1.11
C LEU A 156 0.86 -22.30 -0.60
N GLN A 157 1.44 -23.51 -0.50
CA GLN A 157 0.75 -24.64 0.14
C GLN A 157 0.46 -24.36 1.62
N VAL A 158 1.34 -23.61 2.30
CA VAL A 158 1.14 -23.23 3.71
C VAL A 158 0.24 -21.99 3.84
N VAL A 159 0.34 -21.04 2.91
CA VAL A 159 -0.43 -19.78 2.92
C VAL A 159 -1.28 -19.66 1.64
N PRO A 160 -2.30 -20.52 1.42
CA PRO A 160 -2.97 -20.69 0.12
C PRO A 160 -3.81 -19.48 -0.33
N HIS A 161 -4.16 -18.59 0.59
CA HIS A 161 -4.96 -17.39 0.31
C HIS A 161 -4.15 -16.09 0.31
N ALA A 162 -2.81 -16.20 0.26
CA ALA A 162 -1.94 -15.04 0.21
C ALA A 162 -2.30 -14.13 -0.98
N ARG A 163 -2.35 -12.82 -0.72
CA ARG A 163 -2.55 -11.79 -1.76
C ARG A 163 -1.25 -11.41 -2.46
N GLY A 164 -0.12 -11.75 -1.85
CA GLY A 164 1.21 -11.48 -2.35
C GLY A 164 2.26 -11.94 -1.37
N LEU A 165 3.45 -11.36 -1.50
CA LEU A 165 4.54 -11.59 -0.57
C LEU A 165 5.34 -10.34 -0.27
N ASN A 166 6.02 -10.34 0.86
CA ASN A 166 7.14 -9.45 1.15
C ASN A 166 8.36 -10.26 1.56
N ASN A 167 9.52 -9.62 1.61
CA ASN A 167 10.76 -10.28 1.99
C ASN A 167 11.00 -10.23 3.51
N HIS A 168 11.28 -11.40 4.09
CA HIS A 168 11.96 -11.55 5.38
C HIS A 168 13.47 -11.52 5.13
N MET A 169 14.19 -10.67 5.86
CA MET A 169 15.60 -10.38 5.58
C MET A 169 15.83 -10.04 4.10
N GLY A 170 16.66 -10.79 3.35
CA GLY A 170 16.77 -10.65 1.91
C GLY A 170 17.69 -9.55 1.40
N SER A 171 18.62 -9.01 2.22
CA SER A 171 19.50 -7.92 1.78
C SER A 171 20.46 -8.29 0.64
N ALA A 172 20.74 -9.58 0.41
CA ALA A 172 21.45 -10.05 -0.79
C ALA A 172 20.45 -10.38 -1.91
N ALA A 173 19.42 -11.17 -1.60
CA ALA A 173 18.41 -11.61 -2.56
C ALA A 173 17.69 -10.45 -3.26
N THR A 174 17.22 -9.44 -2.52
CA THR A 174 16.51 -8.28 -3.08
C THR A 174 17.42 -7.34 -3.87
N ALA A 175 18.74 -7.44 -3.68
CA ALA A 175 19.73 -6.70 -4.45
C ALA A 175 20.21 -7.46 -5.71
N ASP A 176 19.81 -8.72 -5.90
CA ASP A 176 20.17 -9.53 -7.06
C ASP A 176 19.12 -9.41 -8.18
N PRO A 177 19.44 -8.76 -9.31
CA PRO A 177 18.50 -8.59 -10.42
C PRO A 177 18.02 -9.90 -11.03
N ALA A 178 18.87 -10.93 -11.08
CA ALA A 178 18.52 -12.21 -11.70
C ALA A 178 17.45 -12.93 -10.88
N LEU A 179 17.66 -13.08 -9.57
CA LEU A 179 16.67 -13.67 -8.67
C LEU A 179 15.37 -12.86 -8.64
N MET A 180 15.44 -11.53 -8.56
CA MET A 180 14.23 -10.70 -8.53
C MET A 180 13.44 -10.78 -9.82
N GLN A 181 14.10 -10.86 -10.99
CA GLN A 181 13.40 -11.09 -12.26
C GLN A 181 12.63 -12.42 -12.24
N LEU A 182 13.27 -13.52 -11.84
CA LEU A 182 12.62 -14.83 -11.77
C LEU A 182 11.42 -14.82 -10.80
N LEU A 183 11.60 -14.19 -9.63
CA LEU A 183 10.52 -14.06 -8.66
C LEU A 183 9.34 -13.26 -9.23
N MET A 184 9.58 -12.10 -9.84
CA MET A 184 8.49 -11.27 -10.37
C MET A 184 7.74 -11.93 -11.52
N GLN A 185 8.40 -12.77 -12.33
CA GLN A 185 7.73 -13.59 -13.33
C GLN A 185 6.72 -14.56 -12.68
N GLU A 186 7.13 -15.26 -11.62
CA GLU A 186 6.26 -16.18 -10.89
C GLU A 186 5.10 -15.43 -10.19
N LEU A 187 5.35 -14.26 -9.60
CA LEU A 187 4.28 -13.45 -8.98
C LEU A 187 3.29 -12.92 -10.00
N LYS A 188 3.78 -12.46 -11.16
CA LYS A 188 2.94 -12.00 -12.25
C LYS A 188 2.02 -13.10 -12.76
N ALA A 189 2.57 -14.30 -12.99
CA ALA A 189 1.82 -15.46 -13.47
C ALA A 189 0.71 -15.90 -12.50
N ARG A 190 0.89 -15.63 -11.20
CA ARG A 190 -0.04 -16.01 -10.13
C ARG A 190 -0.94 -14.87 -9.66
N HIS A 191 -0.87 -13.70 -10.30
CA HIS A 191 -1.61 -12.49 -9.91
C HIS A 191 -1.37 -12.06 -8.45
N LEU A 192 -0.15 -12.26 -7.97
CA LEU A 192 0.29 -11.88 -6.62
C LEU A 192 0.93 -10.50 -6.62
N LEU A 193 0.75 -9.75 -5.53
CA LEU A 193 1.45 -8.48 -5.30
C LEU A 193 2.83 -8.70 -4.64
N PHE A 194 3.69 -7.69 -4.69
CA PHE A 194 4.96 -7.67 -3.99
C PHE A 194 5.11 -6.41 -3.12
N LEU A 195 5.45 -6.58 -1.85
CA LEU A 195 5.83 -5.47 -0.96
C LEU A 195 7.33 -5.56 -0.64
N ASP A 196 8.09 -4.55 -1.03
CA ASP A 196 9.51 -4.46 -0.69
C ASP A 196 9.68 -3.96 0.75
N SER A 197 10.16 -4.83 1.66
CA SER A 197 10.44 -4.47 3.05
C SER A 197 11.67 -3.56 3.19
N ARG A 198 12.43 -3.33 2.11
CA ARG A 198 13.64 -2.49 2.03
C ARG A 198 14.64 -2.76 3.15
N THR A 199 15.10 -4.01 3.24
CA THR A 199 16.14 -4.45 4.19
C THR A 199 17.55 -4.04 3.74
N THR A 200 17.68 -3.49 2.53
CA THR A 200 18.90 -2.88 2.00
C THR A 200 18.53 -1.70 1.10
N ALA A 201 19.39 -0.67 1.06
CA ALA A 201 19.25 0.44 0.12
C ALA A 201 19.47 -0.01 -1.33
N ALA A 202 20.23 -1.10 -1.54
CA ALA A 202 20.57 -1.65 -2.84
C ALA A 202 19.47 -2.53 -3.45
N THR A 203 18.29 -2.63 -2.83
CA THR A 203 17.17 -3.43 -3.34
C THR A 203 16.78 -2.96 -4.74
N VAL A 204 16.62 -3.91 -5.66
CA VAL A 204 16.04 -3.72 -6.99
C VAL A 204 14.62 -4.29 -7.06
N ALA A 205 14.08 -4.79 -5.95
CA ALA A 205 12.86 -5.58 -5.94
C ALA A 205 11.62 -4.77 -6.37
N GLU A 206 11.40 -3.58 -5.80
CA GLU A 206 10.28 -2.71 -6.21
C GLU A 206 10.36 -2.29 -7.70
N SER A 207 11.54 -1.88 -8.17
CA SER A 207 11.70 -1.43 -9.56
C SER A 207 11.55 -2.58 -10.56
N THR A 208 11.99 -3.78 -10.17
CA THR A 208 11.77 -5.00 -10.94
C THR A 208 10.28 -5.38 -10.95
N ALA A 209 9.59 -5.34 -9.80
CA ALA A 209 8.16 -5.59 -9.74
C ALA A 209 7.37 -4.67 -10.68
N ARG A 210 7.67 -3.36 -10.68
CA ARG A 210 7.07 -2.41 -11.62
C ARG A 210 7.33 -2.78 -13.08
N ARG A 211 8.58 -3.13 -13.43
CA ARG A 211 8.97 -3.51 -14.79
C ARG A 211 8.22 -4.73 -15.32
N PHE A 212 7.95 -5.70 -14.45
CA PHE A 212 7.21 -6.92 -14.80
C PHE A 212 5.68 -6.77 -14.63
N GLY A 213 5.20 -5.58 -14.27
CA GLY A 213 3.77 -5.30 -14.08
C GLY A 213 3.17 -6.07 -12.90
N VAL A 214 3.96 -6.32 -11.86
CA VAL A 214 3.54 -6.86 -10.57
C VAL A 214 3.08 -5.69 -9.68
N PRO A 215 1.84 -5.70 -9.15
CA PRO A 215 1.39 -4.66 -8.23
C PRO A 215 2.33 -4.57 -7.02
N THR A 216 2.82 -3.37 -6.71
CA THR A 216 3.88 -3.23 -5.70
C THR A 216 3.88 -1.91 -4.96
N LEU A 217 4.34 -1.98 -3.71
CA LEU A 217 4.76 -0.85 -2.90
C LEU A 217 6.04 -1.21 -2.15
N ARG A 218 6.55 -0.23 -1.41
CA ARG A 218 7.67 -0.38 -0.50
C ARG A 218 7.27 0.06 0.90
N ARG A 219 7.96 -0.50 1.90
CA ARG A 219 7.97 0.04 3.25
C ARG A 219 8.43 1.50 3.23
N THR A 220 7.73 2.34 3.98
CA THR A 220 8.08 3.74 4.19
C THR A 220 8.47 4.03 5.65
N VAL A 221 7.92 3.28 6.60
CA VAL A 221 8.25 3.32 8.03
C VAL A 221 8.50 1.93 8.55
N PHE A 222 9.53 1.76 9.39
CA PHE A 222 9.68 0.57 10.23
C PHE A 222 9.27 0.94 11.65
N LEU A 223 8.28 0.26 12.21
CA LEU A 223 7.69 0.64 13.48
C LEU A 223 8.58 0.28 14.66
N ASP A 224 9.29 -0.84 14.59
CA ASP A 224 9.90 -1.46 15.77
C ASP A 224 11.30 -2.00 15.53
N ASP A 225 12.09 -1.31 14.69
CA ASP A 225 13.54 -1.52 14.59
C ASP A 225 14.19 -1.49 15.99
N ASN A 226 13.73 -0.55 16.82
CA ASN A 226 13.95 -0.53 18.26
C ASN A 226 12.65 -0.92 18.99
N ASN A 227 12.71 -1.95 19.85
CA ASN A 227 11.54 -2.45 20.58
C ASN A 227 11.10 -1.56 21.77
N SER A 228 11.73 -0.40 22.00
CA SER A 228 11.31 0.55 23.03
C SER A 228 9.94 1.13 22.72
N LEU A 229 9.04 1.12 23.70
CA LEU A 229 7.68 1.66 23.57
C LEU A 229 7.69 3.09 22.99
N THR A 230 8.52 3.98 23.52
CA THR A 230 8.61 5.38 23.06
C THR A 230 9.11 5.49 21.62
N LYS A 231 10.04 4.63 21.19
CA LYS A 231 10.53 4.62 19.82
C LYS A 231 9.47 4.10 18.84
N VAL A 232 8.76 3.04 19.23
CA VAL A 232 7.64 2.52 18.44
C VAL A 232 6.52 3.56 18.31
N GLN A 233 6.18 4.28 19.39
CA GLN A 233 5.24 5.39 19.35
C GLN A 233 5.69 6.49 18.38
N ALA A 234 6.97 6.87 18.43
CA ALA A 234 7.51 7.89 17.54
C ALA A 234 7.45 7.46 16.05
N GLU A 235 7.80 6.21 15.74
CA GLU A 235 7.70 5.69 14.37
C GLU A 235 6.25 5.58 13.90
N PHE A 236 5.31 5.19 14.77
CA PHE A 236 3.89 5.22 14.45
C PHE A 236 3.42 6.65 14.09
N GLN A 237 3.77 7.65 14.91
CA GLN A 237 3.45 9.05 14.62
C GLN A 237 4.12 9.54 13.33
N ARG A 238 5.34 9.08 13.04
CA ARG A 238 6.01 9.35 11.76
C ARG A 238 5.25 8.76 10.57
N ALA A 239 4.69 7.55 10.70
CA ALA A 239 3.86 6.94 9.67
C ALA A 239 2.57 7.74 9.42
N VAL A 240 1.90 8.18 10.49
CA VAL A 240 0.71 9.04 10.42
C VAL A 240 1.05 10.37 9.74
N SER A 241 2.11 11.04 10.17
CA SER A 241 2.59 12.30 9.56
C SER A 241 2.90 12.13 8.08
N MET A 242 3.58 11.04 7.70
CA MET A 242 3.89 10.78 6.31
C MET A 242 2.64 10.50 5.47
N ALA A 243 1.65 9.78 6.00
CA ALA A 243 0.37 9.59 5.33
C ALA A 243 -0.33 10.93 5.06
N ARG A 244 -0.33 11.85 6.03
CA ARG A 244 -0.91 13.20 5.89
C ARG A 244 -0.18 14.03 4.83
N HIS A 245 1.15 14.05 4.85
CA HIS A 245 1.93 14.93 3.97
C HIS A 245 2.14 14.38 2.56
N LYS A 246 2.26 13.06 2.39
CA LYS A 246 2.52 12.41 1.09
C LYS A 246 1.27 11.78 0.46
N GLY A 247 0.14 11.84 1.17
CA GLY A 247 -1.10 11.16 0.80
C GLY A 247 -1.13 9.67 1.14
N TRP A 248 0.01 9.05 1.43
CA TRP A 248 0.06 7.65 1.86
C TRP A 248 1.32 7.28 2.66
N ALA A 249 1.24 6.18 3.42
CA ALA A 249 2.36 5.51 4.05
C ALA A 249 2.09 4.01 4.19
N VAL A 250 3.16 3.20 4.06
CA VAL A 250 3.19 1.80 4.46
C VAL A 250 4.13 1.67 5.65
N ALA A 251 3.60 1.29 6.81
CA ALA A 251 4.38 0.99 8.00
C ALA A 251 4.40 -0.52 8.24
N ILE A 252 5.59 -1.05 8.48
CA ILE A 252 5.80 -2.46 8.81
C ILE A 252 6.29 -2.56 10.25
N GLY A 253 5.80 -3.54 11.01
CA GLY A 253 6.34 -3.91 12.30
C GLY A 253 6.20 -5.42 12.53
N HIS A 254 6.45 -5.88 13.75
CA HIS A 254 6.39 -7.29 14.13
C HIS A 254 5.39 -7.49 15.28
N PRO A 255 4.98 -8.75 15.59
CA PRO A 255 4.05 -9.06 16.67
C PRO A 255 4.67 -8.89 18.08
N ARG A 256 5.37 -7.78 18.33
CA ARG A 256 5.99 -7.49 19.63
C ARG A 256 4.98 -6.82 20.55
N PRO A 257 5.06 -7.03 21.88
CA PRO A 257 4.12 -6.45 22.83
C PRO A 257 3.97 -4.93 22.70
N ASN A 258 5.09 -4.20 22.57
CA ASN A 258 5.07 -2.75 22.43
C ASN A 258 4.48 -2.31 21.08
N THR A 259 4.81 -3.00 19.98
CA THR A 259 4.20 -2.75 18.66
C THR A 259 2.69 -2.93 18.69
N LEU A 260 2.20 -4.03 19.27
CA LEU A 260 0.76 -4.29 19.35
C LEU A 260 0.05 -3.29 20.26
N LYS A 261 0.66 -2.90 21.38
CA LYS A 261 0.13 -1.87 22.28
C LYS A 261 -0.05 -0.53 21.54
N VAL A 262 1.01 -0.06 20.88
CA VAL A 262 0.99 1.21 20.14
C VAL A 262 -0.03 1.17 19.01
N LEU A 263 -0.14 0.06 18.28
CA LEU A 263 -1.12 -0.06 17.21
C LEU A 263 -2.55 -0.13 17.73
N GLN A 264 -2.82 -0.81 18.84
CA GLN A 264 -4.15 -0.84 19.44
C GLN A 264 -4.61 0.56 19.88
N GLU A 265 -3.75 1.28 20.61
CA GLU A 265 -4.05 2.63 21.08
C GLU A 265 -4.09 3.63 19.91
N GLY A 266 -3.10 3.60 19.03
CA GLY A 266 -2.92 4.55 17.95
C GLY A 266 -3.95 4.41 16.84
N LEU A 267 -4.35 3.18 16.47
CA LEU A 267 -5.38 2.96 15.45
C LEU A 267 -6.79 3.33 15.93
N ALA A 268 -7.05 3.24 17.23
CA ALA A 268 -8.31 3.69 17.83
C ALA A 268 -8.46 5.22 17.84
N HIS A 269 -7.34 5.96 17.79
CA HIS A 269 -7.29 7.42 17.87
C HIS A 269 -6.61 8.04 16.65
N LEU A 270 -6.82 7.46 15.45
CA LEU A 270 -6.29 8.04 14.22
C LEU A 270 -6.89 9.44 13.98
N PRO A 271 -6.10 10.41 13.52
CA PRO A 271 -6.63 11.70 13.08
C PRO A 271 -7.71 11.54 12.02
N ALA A 272 -8.73 12.40 12.04
CA ALA A 272 -9.87 12.32 11.11
C ALA A 272 -9.47 12.47 9.63
N ASP A 273 -8.30 13.05 9.36
CA ASP A 273 -7.73 13.21 8.02
C ASP A 273 -6.75 12.09 7.64
N VAL A 274 -6.70 10.99 8.40
CA VAL A 274 -5.94 9.77 8.08
C VAL A 274 -6.87 8.56 8.08
N GLN A 275 -6.90 7.85 6.97
CA GLN A 275 -7.65 6.62 6.82
C GLN A 275 -6.73 5.41 6.91
N LEU A 276 -7.02 4.51 7.85
CA LEU A 276 -6.45 3.16 7.83
C LEU A 276 -7.02 2.38 6.63
N ILE A 277 -6.16 1.83 5.79
CA ILE A 277 -6.53 1.10 4.58
C ILE A 277 -5.72 -0.20 4.45
N SER A 278 -6.30 -1.24 3.86
CA SER A 278 -5.56 -2.47 3.55
C SER A 278 -4.47 -2.22 2.51
N LEU A 279 -3.37 -2.96 2.56
CA LEU A 279 -2.29 -2.84 1.59
C LEU A 279 -2.80 -3.03 0.15
N ARG A 280 -3.68 -4.01 -0.09
CA ARG A 280 -4.25 -4.28 -1.42
C ARG A 280 -5.02 -3.07 -1.97
N ALA A 281 -5.90 -2.49 -1.14
CA ALA A 281 -6.67 -1.32 -1.55
C ALA A 281 -5.76 -0.09 -1.77
N LEU A 282 -4.74 0.10 -0.94
CA LEU A 282 -3.74 1.17 -1.16
C LEU A 282 -3.02 1.01 -2.50
N ILE A 283 -2.59 -0.21 -2.85
CA ILE A 283 -1.97 -0.50 -4.15
C ILE A 283 -2.93 -0.20 -5.31
N ALA A 284 -4.22 -0.46 -5.15
CA ALA A 284 -5.23 -0.20 -6.18
C ALA A 284 -5.56 1.30 -6.35
N GLU A 285 -5.48 2.08 -5.27
CA GLU A 285 -5.71 3.54 -5.31
C GLU A 285 -4.50 4.33 -5.84
N LEU A 286 -3.27 3.78 -5.74
CA LEU A 286 -2.06 4.45 -6.22
C LEU A 286 -1.82 4.14 -7.71
N PRO A 287 -1.57 5.16 -8.55
CA PRO A 287 -1.22 4.93 -9.94
C PRO A 287 0.11 4.17 -10.06
N ALA A 288 0.27 3.40 -11.13
CA ALA A 288 1.37 2.45 -11.33
C ALA A 288 2.78 3.10 -11.33
N ASP A 289 2.87 4.42 -11.50
CA ASP A 289 4.09 5.22 -11.45
C ASP A 289 4.43 5.75 -10.04
N GLY A 290 3.58 5.51 -9.03
CA GLY A 290 3.82 5.87 -7.64
C GLY A 290 3.78 7.38 -7.34
N LYS A 291 3.25 8.19 -8.27
CA LYS A 291 3.05 9.63 -8.09
C LYS A 291 1.56 9.89 -7.85
N PRO A 292 1.14 10.59 -6.77
CA PRO A 292 -0.27 10.91 -6.62
C PRO A 292 -0.78 11.62 -7.88
N PRO A 293 -2.02 11.35 -8.34
CA PRO A 293 -2.56 12.03 -9.51
C PRO A 293 -2.38 13.52 -9.30
N ALA A 294 -1.69 14.18 -10.24
CA ALA A 294 -1.54 15.62 -10.20
C ALA A 294 -2.95 16.20 -10.08
N ALA A 295 -3.19 17.04 -9.06
CA ALA A 295 -4.43 17.78 -8.96
C ALA A 295 -4.68 18.41 -10.33
N SER A 296 -5.79 18.05 -10.96
CA SER A 296 -6.11 18.51 -12.30
C SER A 296 -6.28 20.03 -12.25
N THR A 297 -5.24 20.78 -12.56
CA THR A 297 -5.36 22.19 -12.86
C THR A 297 -6.12 22.28 -14.17
N GLY A 298 -7.40 22.66 -14.06
CA GLY A 298 -8.27 22.91 -15.20
C GLY A 298 -7.56 23.83 -16.18
N THR A 299 -7.48 23.37 -17.43
CA THR A 299 -6.94 24.12 -18.55
C THR A 299 -7.92 25.26 -18.86
N GLY A 300 -7.68 26.42 -18.25
CA GLY A 300 -8.28 27.67 -18.68
C GLY A 300 -7.64 28.10 -20.00
N THR A 301 -8.38 27.94 -21.08
CA THR A 301 -8.08 28.55 -22.38
C THR A 301 -8.09 30.07 -22.26
N GLY A 302 -6.90 30.67 -22.26
CA GLY A 302 -6.69 32.11 -22.36
C GLY A 302 -5.87 32.43 -23.60
N THR A 303 -6.55 32.78 -24.69
CA THR A 303 -5.99 33.42 -25.89
C THR A 303 -5.57 34.86 -25.58
N GLY A 304 -4.34 35.27 -25.94
CA GLY A 304 -3.95 36.69 -25.83
C GLY A 304 -2.49 37.02 -26.13
N THR A 305 -2.19 37.15 -27.43
CA THR A 305 -1.29 38.13 -28.09
C THR A 305 0.12 38.41 -27.52
N GLY A 306 1.14 38.12 -28.34
CA GLY A 306 2.55 38.30 -28.00
C GLY A 306 3.14 39.70 -28.19
N LYS A 307 4.44 39.80 -27.86
CA LYS A 307 5.36 40.79 -28.41
C LYS A 307 6.79 40.24 -28.39
N HIS A 308 7.46 40.48 -29.51
CA HIS A 308 8.84 40.14 -29.85
C HIS A 308 9.88 40.65 -28.84
N ASN A 309 10.98 39.90 -28.69
CA ASN A 309 12.32 40.45 -28.99
C ASN A 309 13.34 39.35 -29.28
N ARG A 310 14.18 39.65 -30.28
CA ARG A 310 15.20 38.80 -30.92
C ARG A 310 16.56 39.01 -30.23
N ALA A 311 17.40 37.99 -30.32
CA ALA A 311 18.73 37.82 -29.72
C ALA A 311 19.80 38.88 -30.11
N PRO A 312 21.05 38.74 -29.60
CA PRO A 312 22.01 38.01 -30.45
C PRO A 312 22.98 37.07 -29.72
N SER A 313 23.53 36.17 -30.53
CA SER A 313 24.61 35.21 -30.28
C SER A 313 26.01 35.80 -30.51
N SER A 314 27.00 35.40 -29.70
CA SER A 314 28.44 35.21 -30.02
C SER A 314 29.11 34.66 -28.76
N GLY A 315 30.16 33.84 -28.74
CA GLY A 315 31.05 33.25 -29.73
C GLY A 315 32.05 32.34 -28.99
N LEU A 316 32.61 31.36 -29.69
CA LEU A 316 33.54 30.34 -29.20
C LEU A 316 34.86 30.89 -28.61
N ARG A 317 35.43 30.21 -27.60
CA ARG A 317 36.84 29.76 -27.56
C ARG A 317 37.19 28.91 -26.31
N GLN A 318 37.75 27.73 -26.53
CA GLN A 318 38.82 27.12 -25.69
C GLN A 318 40.18 27.42 -26.35
N PRO A 319 41.32 27.44 -25.63
CA PRO A 319 42.13 26.22 -25.34
C PRO A 319 42.81 26.24 -23.94
N GLY A 320 43.14 25.12 -23.28
CA GLY A 320 44.41 24.38 -23.38
C GLY A 320 45.13 24.29 -22.00
N PRO A 321 46.03 23.30 -21.74
CA PRO A 321 46.19 22.66 -20.41
C PRO A 321 47.43 23.11 -19.60
N ILE A 322 47.44 22.82 -18.28
CA ILE A 322 48.61 22.96 -17.38
C ILE A 322 48.66 21.69 -16.48
N ILE A 323 49.47 20.68 -16.85
CA ILE A 323 50.80 20.28 -16.35
C ILE A 323 50.82 19.69 -14.92
N GLU A 324 51.12 18.39 -14.91
CA GLU A 324 51.51 17.47 -13.83
C GLU A 324 52.92 17.78 -13.28
N PRO A 325 53.29 17.25 -12.09
CA PRO A 325 54.67 16.87 -11.85
C PRO A 325 54.81 15.36 -11.67
N THR A 326 55.69 14.75 -12.46
CA THR A 326 56.23 13.40 -12.25
C THR A 326 57.75 13.47 -12.06
N ARG A 327 58.25 12.46 -11.34
CA ARG A 327 59.62 11.88 -11.28
C ARG A 327 60.47 12.36 -10.09
N THR A 328 61.26 11.53 -9.41
CA THR A 328 62.03 10.38 -9.92
C THR A 328 62.53 9.44 -8.79
N SER A 329 62.71 8.15 -9.16
CA SER A 329 63.79 7.18 -8.80
C SER A 329 63.97 6.59 -7.38
N THR A 330 63.75 5.26 -7.36
CA THR A 330 64.39 4.11 -6.65
C THR A 330 65.93 4.13 -6.55
N PRO A 331 66.64 3.10 -6.00
CA PRO A 331 66.40 2.21 -4.84
C PRO A 331 67.68 2.05 -3.94
N ALA A 332 67.56 1.44 -2.75
CA ALA A 332 68.69 0.75 -2.11
C ALA A 332 68.21 -0.42 -1.23
N THR A 333 68.51 -1.62 -1.71
CA THR A 333 68.60 -2.90 -0.99
C THR A 333 69.74 -2.89 0.03
N THR A 334 69.51 -3.37 1.26
CA THR A 334 70.42 -4.32 1.93
C THR A 334 69.67 -5.16 2.97
N GLU A 335 69.95 -6.45 2.92
CA GLU A 335 69.51 -7.53 3.79
C GLU A 335 70.01 -7.39 5.24
N ALA A 336 69.24 -7.91 6.21
CA ALA A 336 69.78 -8.73 7.30
C ALA A 336 68.67 -9.50 8.03
N ASN A 337 68.90 -10.81 8.04
CA ASN A 337 68.19 -11.94 8.61
C ASN A 337 68.01 -11.87 10.15
N SER A 338 66.88 -12.34 10.70
CA SER A 338 66.90 -13.19 11.91
C SER A 338 65.56 -13.90 12.17
N THR A 339 65.67 -15.21 12.19
CA THR A 339 64.77 -16.30 12.58
C THR A 339 64.23 -16.17 14.02
N ALA A 340 62.96 -16.54 14.26
CA ALA A 340 62.52 -17.36 15.39
C ALA A 340 61.02 -17.75 15.27
N GLU A 341 60.74 -18.98 15.66
CA GLU A 341 59.55 -19.82 15.44
C GLU A 341 58.38 -19.62 16.46
N PRO A 342 57.25 -20.35 16.33
CA PRO A 342 55.92 -19.92 16.77
C PRO A 342 55.49 -20.46 18.15
N SER A 343 54.49 -19.80 18.77
CA SER A 343 53.82 -20.29 19.98
C SER A 343 52.38 -20.71 19.70
N THR A 344 52.05 -21.88 20.22
CA THR A 344 50.84 -22.69 20.03
C THR A 344 49.87 -22.59 21.21
N ALA A 345 48.58 -22.57 20.87
CA ALA A 345 47.45 -23.21 21.57
C ALA A 345 46.87 -22.51 22.85
N PRO A 346 45.76 -23.03 23.44
CA PRO A 346 44.38 -22.60 23.10
C PRO A 346 43.54 -22.19 24.34
N ASN A 347 42.44 -21.45 24.17
CA ASN A 347 41.55 -21.11 25.29
C ASN A 347 40.19 -21.83 25.21
N LYS A 348 39.82 -22.50 26.31
CA LYS A 348 38.59 -23.31 26.54
C LYS A 348 37.41 -22.44 27.02
N PRO A 349 36.17 -22.96 26.99
CA PRO A 349 34.95 -22.19 27.20
C PRO A 349 34.50 -22.15 28.67
N ASN A 350 33.75 -21.11 29.05
CA ASN A 350 33.09 -21.01 30.35
C ASN A 350 31.56 -21.12 30.17
N ARG A 351 30.93 -22.05 30.91
CA ARG A 351 29.47 -22.26 31.02
C ARG A 351 29.08 -22.32 32.50
N THR A 352 27.84 -21.86 32.74
CA THR A 352 26.98 -21.97 33.94
C THR A 352 27.26 -21.05 35.15
N PRO A 353 26.18 -20.55 35.78
CA PRO A 353 25.65 -21.24 36.96
C PRO A 353 24.12 -21.50 37.00
N SER A 354 23.82 -22.65 37.59
CA SER A 354 22.78 -23.11 38.55
C SER A 354 21.45 -22.39 38.78
N ASN A 355 20.40 -23.23 38.89
CA ASN A 355 19.06 -23.03 39.48
C ASN A 355 19.09 -22.83 41.02
N GLU A 356 18.08 -22.12 41.55
CA GLU A 356 17.30 -22.42 42.80
C GLU A 356 15.96 -21.62 42.73
N THR A 357 14.81 -22.29 42.54
CA THR A 357 13.72 -22.57 43.52
C THR A 357 13.02 -21.35 44.14
N GLY A 358 11.69 -21.28 43.90
CA GLY A 358 10.79 -20.34 44.55
C GLY A 358 9.35 -20.50 44.05
N VAL A 359 8.62 -21.47 44.64
CA VAL A 359 7.19 -21.72 44.41
C VAL A 359 6.39 -20.91 45.43
N VAL A 360 5.50 -20.00 45.00
CA VAL A 360 4.30 -19.61 45.76
C VAL A 360 3.23 -18.97 44.85
N GLY A 361 1.98 -19.44 44.98
CA GLY A 361 0.78 -18.59 44.86
C GLY A 361 0.00 -18.62 43.55
N LEU A 362 -0.80 -19.68 43.33
CA LEU A 362 -2.01 -19.62 42.51
C LEU A 362 -3.19 -19.32 43.45
N GLU A 363 -3.85 -18.17 43.28
CA GLU A 363 -5.27 -18.02 43.59
C GLU A 363 -5.96 -17.05 42.62
N GLN A 364 -7.23 -17.37 42.39
CA GLN A 364 -8.21 -16.82 41.47
C GLN A 364 -8.33 -15.29 41.41
N LEU A 365 -8.67 -14.78 40.21
CA LEU A 365 -9.66 -13.72 40.03
C LEU A 365 -10.25 -13.76 38.60
N ASP A 366 -11.40 -14.40 38.54
CA ASP A 366 -12.64 -14.03 37.87
C ASP A 366 -12.80 -13.92 36.35
N LEU A 367 -13.81 -14.69 35.94
CA LEU A 367 -14.52 -14.72 34.67
C LEU A 367 -15.04 -13.35 34.24
N LEU A 368 -14.86 -13.02 32.97
CA LEU A 368 -15.70 -12.05 32.26
C LEU A 368 -16.47 -12.77 31.14
N PRO A 369 -17.76 -12.44 30.94
CA PRO A 369 -18.68 -13.24 30.13
C PRO A 369 -18.42 -13.10 28.62
N ALA A 370 -18.69 -14.18 27.89
CA ALA A 370 -18.64 -14.23 26.44
C ALA A 370 -19.69 -13.28 25.81
N PRO A 371 -19.35 -12.53 24.74
CA PRO A 371 -20.35 -11.76 24.01
C PRO A 371 -21.29 -12.67 23.24
N THR A 372 -22.57 -12.33 23.36
CA THR A 372 -23.75 -12.99 22.85
C THR A 372 -23.84 -13.01 21.31
N SER A 373 -24.57 -14.02 20.84
CA SER A 373 -24.91 -14.36 19.46
C SER A 373 -25.22 -13.18 18.52
N VAL A 374 -24.55 -13.16 17.37
CA VAL A 374 -24.92 -12.38 16.18
C VAL A 374 -26.01 -13.15 15.41
N PRO A 375 -27.10 -12.51 14.93
CA PRO A 375 -28.18 -13.21 14.22
C PRO A 375 -27.74 -13.66 12.82
N PRO A 376 -28.28 -14.78 12.30
CA PRO A 376 -27.92 -15.27 10.96
C PRO A 376 -28.48 -14.35 9.87
N TYR A 377 -27.60 -13.90 8.96
CA TYR A 377 -28.02 -13.21 7.75
C TYR A 377 -28.73 -14.19 6.81
N ARG A 378 -29.95 -13.81 6.40
CA ARG A 378 -30.79 -14.50 5.43
C ARG A 378 -30.07 -14.72 4.09
N HIS A 379 -30.13 -15.95 3.60
CA HIS A 379 -29.78 -16.31 2.23
C HIS A 379 -30.65 -15.58 1.21
N LEU A 380 -30.03 -14.93 0.20
CA LEU A 380 -30.66 -14.62 -1.07
C LEU A 380 -30.33 -15.74 -2.08
N PRO A 381 -31.29 -16.19 -2.91
CA PRO A 381 -31.13 -17.38 -3.73
C PRO A 381 -30.28 -17.14 -4.99
N LEU A 382 -29.42 -18.10 -5.29
CA LEU A 382 -28.72 -18.25 -6.57
C LEU A 382 -29.75 -18.54 -7.68
N LEU A 383 -29.82 -17.65 -8.68
CA LEU A 383 -30.50 -17.92 -9.94
C LEU A 383 -29.71 -18.99 -10.69
N ARG A 384 -30.30 -20.18 -10.79
CA ARG A 384 -29.81 -21.31 -11.58
C ARG A 384 -30.25 -21.09 -13.03
N GLY A 385 -29.28 -21.02 -13.94
CA GLY A 385 -29.53 -20.94 -15.38
C GLY A 385 -30.28 -22.18 -15.87
N GLN A 386 -31.30 -21.95 -16.69
CA GLN A 386 -31.96 -22.99 -17.46
C GLN A 386 -31.07 -23.34 -18.66
N ARG A 387 -30.75 -24.63 -18.78
CA ARG A 387 -30.30 -25.23 -20.02
C ARG A 387 -31.51 -25.76 -20.78
N GLU A 388 -31.39 -25.64 -22.08
CA GLU A 388 -32.16 -26.26 -23.15
C GLU A 388 -32.41 -27.75 -22.87
N ASP A 389 -33.67 -28.17 -23.01
CA ASP A 389 -34.15 -29.23 -23.92
C ASP A 389 -35.68 -29.22 -23.95
#